data_AF-A0A1H1VQS3-F1
#
_entry.id   AF-A0A1H1VQS3-F1
#
_cell.length_a   1.000
_cell.length_b   1.000
_cell.length_c   1.000
_cell.angle_alpha   90.00
_cell.angle_beta   90.00
_cell.angle_gamma   90.00
#
_symmetry.space_group_name_H-M   'P 1'
#
loop_
_entity.id
_entity.type
_entity.pdbx_description
1 polymer ?
#
loop_
_entity_poly.entity_id
_entity_poly.type
_entity_poly.pdbx_seq_one_letter_code
_entity_poly.pdbx_strand_id
1 'polypeptide(L)'
;MNLSTIKIIIKIGLVTAGIIILFEATSLLFIYKYFKFDYYLSAVALFFLLAGYTVSKYNTAAKKQSTVEPDPFLNLTNKEQHILQLIIEGKSNKEIAALNYVEVSTIKTHINNIYAKLGLNNRKEAITQYKTRFATVDYANIHPFST
;
A
#
# COMPACT_ATOMS: atom_id res chain seq x y z
N MET A 1 -53.72 64.76 -15.05
CA MET A 1 -53.13 63.70 -14.21
C MET A 1 -53.63 63.88 -12.79
N ASN A 2 -54.31 62.88 -12.21
CA ASN A 2 -54.98 63.03 -10.91
C ASN A 2 -53.98 62.75 -9.76
N LEU A 3 -54.07 63.53 -8.68
CA LEU A 3 -53.24 63.37 -7.48
C LEU A 3 -53.35 61.95 -6.88
N SER A 4 -54.48 61.28 -7.07
CA SER A 4 -54.70 59.88 -6.70
C SER A 4 -53.82 58.90 -7.51
N THR A 5 -53.70 59.11 -8.82
CA THR A 5 -52.85 58.29 -9.71
C THR A 5 -51.37 58.41 -9.34
N ILE A 6 -50.92 59.63 -9.02
CA ILE A 6 -49.53 59.89 -8.62
C ILE A 6 -49.17 59.14 -7.33
N LYS A 7 -50.06 59.15 -6.33
CA LYS A 7 -49.86 58.44 -5.06
C LYS A 7 -49.77 56.91 -5.24
N ILE A 8 -50.50 56.33 -6.19
CA ILE A 8 -50.46 54.89 -6.49
C ILE A 8 -49.11 54.50 -7.09
N ILE A 9 -48.61 55.28 -8.05
CA ILE A 9 -47.31 55.02 -8.70
C ILE A 9 -46.17 55.07 -7.68
N ILE A 10 -46.18 56.05 -6.78
CA ILE A 10 -45.18 56.17 -5.71
C ILE A 10 -45.22 54.96 -4.77
N LYS A 11 -46.41 54.49 -4.38
CA LYS A 11 -46.56 53.29 -3.52
C LYS A 11 -46.01 52.04 -4.19
N ILE A 12 -46.32 51.82 -5.48
CA ILE A 12 -45.82 50.66 -6.23
C ILE A 12 -44.30 50.73 -6.33
N GLY A 13 -43.74 51.90 -6.65
CA GLY A 13 -42.28 52.09 -6.72
C GLY A 13 -41.57 51.82 -5.40
N LEU A 14 -42.17 52.21 -4.26
CA LEU A 14 -41.63 51.89 -2.94
C LEU A 14 -41.64 50.38 -2.64
N VAL A 15 -42.72 49.69 -3.03
CA VAL A 15 -42.85 48.24 -2.84
C VAL A 15 -41.82 47.49 -3.70
N THR A 16 -41.66 47.86 -4.97
CA THR A 16 -40.69 47.20 -5.86
C THR A 16 -39.25 47.44 -5.41
N ALA A 17 -38.92 48.68 -5.00
CA ALA A 17 -37.61 48.99 -4.44
C ALA A 17 -37.32 48.17 -3.17
N GLY A 18 -38.31 48.03 -2.28
CA GLY A 18 -38.19 47.19 -1.08
C GLY A 18 -37.94 45.72 -1.39
N ILE A 19 -38.61 45.17 -2.41
CA ILE A 19 -38.40 43.78 -2.86
C ILE A 19 -36.99 43.60 -3.41
N ILE A 20 -36.49 44.54 -4.22
CA ILE A 20 -35.12 44.48 -4.77
C ILE A 20 -34.09 44.51 -3.63
N ILE A 21 -34.24 45.42 -2.67
CA ILE A 21 -33.35 45.53 -1.50
C ILE A 21 -33.36 44.24 -0.68
N LEU A 22 -34.54 43.65 -0.47
CA LEU A 22 -34.67 42.39 0.26
C LEU A 22 -33.99 41.21 -0.48
N PHE A 23 -34.13 41.15 -1.80
CA PHE A 23 -33.50 40.14 -2.64
C PHE A 23 -31.97 40.28 -2.65
N GLU A 24 -31.46 41.52 -2.75
CA GLU A 24 -30.04 41.81 -2.73
C GLU A 24 -29.41 41.54 -1.34
N ALA A 25 -30.12 41.85 -0.26
CA ALA A 25 -29.73 41.47 1.10
C ALA A 25 -29.63 39.95 1.29
N THR A 26 -30.55 39.20 0.67
CA THR A 26 -30.51 37.72 0.68
C THR A 26 -29.28 37.20 -0.07
N SER A 27 -28.92 37.83 -1.19
CA SER A 27 -27.73 37.49 -1.98
C SER A 27 -26.43 37.81 -1.24
N LEU A 28 -26.37 38.92 -0.50
CA LEU A 28 -25.23 39.26 0.36
C LEU A 28 -25.03 38.25 1.50
N LEU A 29 -26.12 37.83 2.17
CA LEU A 29 -26.06 36.76 3.18
C LEU A 29 -25.62 35.42 2.58
N PHE A 30 -26.08 35.12 1.36
CA PHE A 30 -25.69 33.92 0.63
C PHE A 30 -24.21 33.96 0.26
N ILE A 31 -23.70 35.05 -0.33
CA ILE A 31 -22.27 35.25 -0.61
C ILE A 31 -21.45 35.06 0.66
N TYR A 32 -21.84 35.69 1.78
CA TYR A 32 -21.09 35.58 3.04
C TYR A 32 -21.10 34.15 3.60
N LYS A 33 -22.22 33.43 3.45
CA LYS A 33 -22.34 32.03 3.90
C LYS A 33 -21.54 31.07 3.01
N TYR A 34 -21.51 31.29 1.70
CA TYR A 34 -20.73 30.49 0.74
C TYR A 34 -19.22 30.73 0.91
N PHE A 35 -18.78 31.97 1.10
CA PHE A 35 -17.38 32.28 1.39
C PHE A 35 -16.87 31.57 2.66
N LYS A 36 -17.70 31.48 3.70
CA LYS A 36 -17.36 30.69 4.89
C LYS A 36 -17.35 29.19 4.62
N PHE A 37 -18.28 28.67 3.80
CA PHE A 37 -18.34 27.26 3.46
C PHE A 37 -17.05 26.79 2.75
N ASP A 38 -16.54 27.57 1.81
CA ASP A 38 -15.29 27.25 1.11
C ASP A 38 -14.08 27.24 2.07
N TYR A 39 -14.07 28.13 3.05
CA TYR A 39 -13.07 28.13 4.12
C TYR A 39 -13.17 26.88 5.02
N TYR A 40 -14.39 26.49 5.41
CA TYR A 40 -14.60 25.24 6.18
C TYR A 40 -14.18 24.00 5.39
N LEU A 41 -14.52 23.94 4.09
CA LEU A 41 -14.13 22.83 3.23
C LEU A 41 -12.60 22.74 3.07
N SER A 42 -11.93 23.89 2.96
CA SER A 42 -10.45 23.99 2.93
C SER A 42 -9.83 23.54 4.24
N ALA A 43 -10.40 23.92 5.38
CA ALA A 43 -9.94 23.51 6.71
C ALA A 43 -10.09 21.99 6.92
N VAL A 44 -11.22 21.41 6.47
CA VAL A 44 -11.45 19.96 6.49
C VAL A 44 -10.44 19.25 5.59
N ALA A 45 -10.22 19.74 4.36
CA ALA A 45 -9.23 19.18 3.45
C ALA A 45 -7.81 19.22 4.05
N LEU A 46 -7.43 20.33 4.68
CA LEU A 46 -6.14 20.48 5.34
C LEU A 46 -6.00 19.51 6.52
N PHE A 47 -7.05 19.33 7.32
CA PHE A 47 -7.09 18.34 8.40
C PHE A 47 -6.87 16.92 7.86
N PHE A 48 -7.58 16.51 6.80
CA PHE A 48 -7.41 15.20 6.18
C PHE A 48 -6.03 15.02 5.54
N LEU A 49 -5.45 16.08 4.97
CA LEU A 49 -4.10 16.05 4.40
C LEU A 49 -3.05 15.89 5.50
N LEU A 50 -3.16 16.65 6.60
CA LEU A 50 -2.27 16.52 7.76
C LEU A 50 -2.41 15.15 8.43
N ALA A 51 -3.64 14.68 8.64
CA ALA A 51 -3.91 13.34 9.17
C ALA A 51 -3.41 12.23 8.24
N GLY A 52 -3.61 12.37 6.93
CA GLY A 52 -3.10 11.45 5.93
C GLY A 52 -1.56 11.45 5.88
N TYR A 53 -0.93 12.61 6.05
CA TYR A 53 0.52 12.75 6.08
C TYR A 53 1.14 12.14 7.34
N THR A 54 0.53 12.34 8.51
CA THR A 54 0.98 11.70 9.75
C THR A 54 0.81 10.18 9.64
N VAL A 55 -0.36 9.70 9.22
CA VAL A 55 -0.61 8.27 8.98
C VAL A 55 0.33 7.69 7.93
N SER A 56 0.67 8.41 6.86
CA SER A 56 1.62 7.96 5.84
C SER A 56 3.04 7.76 6.40
N LYS A 57 3.47 8.64 7.31
CA LYS A 57 4.75 8.47 8.04
C LYS A 57 4.71 7.26 8.98
N TYR A 58 3.57 6.97 9.60
CA TYR A 58 3.40 5.79 10.47
C TYR A 58 3.25 4.49 9.68
N ASN A 59 2.60 4.48 8.51
CA ASN A 59 2.40 3.28 7.71
C ASN A 59 3.65 2.91 6.88
N THR A 60 4.52 3.90 6.61
CA THR A 60 5.84 3.67 5.99
C THR A 60 6.88 3.18 7.01
N ALA A 61 6.72 3.53 8.30
CA ALA A 61 7.55 3.00 9.39
C ALA A 61 7.01 1.66 9.97
N ALA A 62 5.69 1.47 10.02
CA ALA A 62 5.06 0.25 10.55
C ALA A 62 5.00 -0.92 9.56
N LYS A 63 5.20 -0.70 8.25
CA LYS A 63 5.46 -1.79 7.31
C LYS A 63 6.93 -2.26 7.32
N LYS A 64 7.79 -1.69 8.17
CA LYS A 64 9.21 -2.06 8.28
C LYS A 64 9.61 -2.75 9.58
N GLN A 65 8.77 -2.85 10.61
CA GLN A 65 9.16 -3.60 11.80
C GLN A 65 7.93 -4.12 12.56
N SER A 66 7.96 -5.43 12.85
CA SER A 66 7.01 -6.24 13.63
C SER A 66 6.14 -7.22 12.82
N THR A 67 6.77 -7.97 11.91
CA THR A 67 6.75 -9.42 12.13
C THR A 67 8.17 -9.79 12.51
N VAL A 68 8.36 -10.71 13.45
CA VAL A 68 9.56 -11.54 13.38
C VAL A 68 9.41 -12.22 12.03
N GLU A 69 10.05 -11.71 10.98
CA GLU A 69 9.99 -12.40 9.69
C GLU A 69 10.50 -13.81 9.98
N PRO A 70 9.65 -14.84 9.79
CA PRO A 70 10.15 -16.19 9.84
C PRO A 70 11.30 -16.23 8.86
N ASP A 71 12.45 -16.72 9.32
CA ASP A 71 13.62 -16.86 8.47
C ASP A 71 13.16 -17.37 7.08
N PRO A 72 13.49 -16.69 5.97
CA PRO A 72 13.02 -17.10 4.64
C PRO A 72 13.33 -18.57 4.34
N PHE A 73 14.39 -19.12 4.95
CA PHE A 73 14.73 -20.54 4.88
C PHE A 73 13.75 -21.46 5.65
N LEU A 74 13.11 -20.97 6.72
CA LEU A 74 12.03 -21.66 7.46
C LEU A 74 10.68 -21.62 6.73
N ASN A 75 10.48 -20.72 5.77
CA ASN A 75 9.25 -20.62 4.96
C ASN A 75 9.24 -21.54 3.73
N LEU A 76 10.30 -22.33 3.53
CA LEU A 76 10.34 -23.34 2.48
C LEU A 76 9.54 -24.58 2.90
N THR A 77 8.83 -25.18 1.95
CA THR A 77 8.19 -26.49 2.15
C THR A 77 9.24 -27.60 2.28
N ASN A 78 8.89 -28.72 2.92
CA ASN A 78 9.80 -29.87 3.05
C ASN A 78 10.43 -30.31 1.71
N LYS A 79 9.65 -30.27 0.63
CA LYS A 79 10.14 -30.61 -0.72
C LYS A 79 11.12 -29.58 -1.26
N GLU A 80 10.88 -28.30 -1.02
CA GLU A 80 11.78 -27.22 -1.40
C GLU A 80 13.08 -27.24 -0.60
N GLN A 81 13.01 -27.56 0.69
CA GLN A 81 14.18 -27.75 1.56
C GLN A 81 15.05 -28.91 1.08
N HIS A 82 14.43 -30.06 0.76
CA HIS A 82 15.15 -31.21 0.20
C HIS A 82 15.86 -30.87 -1.13
N ILE A 83 15.18 -30.17 -2.04
CA ILE A 83 15.78 -29.75 -3.31
C ILE A 83 16.92 -28.76 -3.07
N LEU A 84 16.75 -27.79 -2.16
CA LEU A 84 17.78 -26.83 -1.79
C LEU A 84 19.02 -27.53 -1.21
N GLN A 85 18.84 -28.56 -0.38
CA GLN A 85 19.93 -29.36 0.14
C GLN A 85 20.75 -30.02 -0.97
N LEU A 86 20.11 -30.67 -1.93
CA LEU A 86 20.80 -31.29 -3.07
C LEU A 86 21.56 -30.24 -3.93
N ILE A 87 21.05 -29.00 -3.99
CA ILE A 87 21.75 -27.89 -4.64
C ILE A 87 23.04 -27.54 -3.89
N ILE A 88 22.99 -27.49 -2.56
CA ILE A 88 24.12 -27.18 -1.69
C ILE A 88 25.19 -28.29 -1.75
N GLU A 89 24.76 -29.55 -1.87
CA GLU A 89 25.62 -30.73 -2.09
C GLU A 89 26.27 -30.77 -3.48
N GLY A 90 25.92 -29.83 -4.38
CA GLY A 90 26.52 -29.72 -5.70
C GLY A 90 25.87 -30.58 -6.78
N LYS A 91 24.72 -31.20 -6.52
CA LYS A 91 24.00 -32.01 -7.52
C LYS A 91 23.46 -31.15 -8.66
N SER A 92 23.61 -31.63 -9.89
CA SER A 92 23.02 -31.02 -11.09
C SER A 92 21.50 -31.23 -11.14
N ASN A 93 20.79 -30.41 -11.91
CA ASN A 93 19.33 -30.53 -12.03
C ASN A 93 18.90 -31.90 -12.59
N LYS A 94 19.75 -32.57 -13.39
CA LYS A 94 19.50 -33.93 -13.90
C LYS A 94 19.59 -34.97 -12.78
N GLU A 95 20.59 -34.86 -11.91
CA GLU A 95 20.75 -35.76 -10.77
C GLU A 95 19.64 -35.54 -9.73
N ILE A 96 19.27 -34.29 -9.45
CA ILE A 96 18.16 -33.96 -8.55
C ILE A 96 16.85 -34.56 -9.08
N ALA A 97 16.60 -34.43 -10.38
CA ALA A 97 15.43 -35.00 -11.05
C ALA A 97 15.38 -36.53 -10.92
N ALA A 98 16.52 -37.20 -11.16
CA ALA A 98 16.65 -38.64 -11.02
C ALA A 98 16.42 -39.12 -9.58
N LEU A 99 16.99 -38.42 -8.59
CA LEU A 99 16.83 -38.73 -7.16
C LEU A 99 15.39 -38.53 -6.67
N ASN A 100 14.64 -37.62 -7.29
CA ASN A 100 13.25 -37.31 -6.93
C ASN A 100 12.22 -38.00 -7.84
N TYR A 101 12.66 -38.84 -8.79
CA TYR A 101 11.81 -39.53 -9.78
C TYR A 101 10.86 -38.57 -10.55
N VAL A 102 11.36 -37.39 -10.91
CA VAL A 102 10.60 -36.38 -11.67
C VAL A 102 11.37 -35.91 -12.90
N GLU A 103 10.72 -35.17 -13.80
CA GLU A 103 11.41 -34.54 -14.91
C GLU A 103 12.27 -33.34 -14.47
N VAL A 104 13.29 -33.03 -15.27
CA VAL A 104 14.17 -31.86 -15.09
C VAL A 104 13.37 -30.55 -15.15
N SER A 105 12.30 -30.50 -15.95
CA SER A 105 11.38 -29.37 -16.06
C SER A 105 10.75 -29.03 -14.71
N THR A 106 10.25 -30.04 -14.00
CA THR A 106 9.66 -29.92 -12.66
C THR A 106 10.67 -29.39 -11.64
N ILE A 107 11.91 -29.90 -11.67
CA ILE A 107 12.98 -29.40 -10.79
C ILE A 107 13.30 -27.93 -11.06
N LYS A 108 13.37 -27.51 -12.33
CA LYS A 108 13.57 -26.08 -12.66
C LYS A 108 12.47 -25.20 -12.08
N THR A 109 11.21 -25.64 -12.15
CA THR A 109 10.08 -24.92 -11.53
C THR A 109 10.25 -24.82 -10.02
N HIS A 110 10.60 -25.92 -9.33
CA HIS A 110 10.87 -25.87 -7.90
C HIS A 110 12.03 -24.93 -7.55
N ILE A 111 13.12 -24.95 -8.31
CA ILE A 111 14.27 -24.05 -8.11
C ILE A 111 13.87 -22.59 -8.27
N ASN A 112 13.09 -22.26 -9.29
CA ASN A 112 12.63 -20.89 -9.51
C ASN A 112 11.74 -20.41 -8.36
N ASN A 113 10.87 -21.27 -7.84
CA ASN A 113 10.03 -20.95 -6.68
C ASN A 113 10.86 -20.75 -5.41
N ILE A 114 11.88 -21.59 -5.18
CA ILE A 114 12.83 -21.44 -4.07
C ILE A 114 13.55 -20.10 -4.17
N TYR A 115 14.08 -19.77 -5.35
CA TYR A 115 14.79 -18.50 -5.58
C TYR A 115 13.88 -17.29 -5.38
N ALA A 116 12.64 -17.35 -5.89
CA ALA A 116 11.66 -16.30 -5.67
C ALA A 116 11.33 -16.11 -4.18
N LYS A 117 11.18 -17.21 -3.42
CA LYS A 117 10.91 -17.18 -1.97
C LYS A 117 12.08 -16.64 -1.15
N LEU A 118 13.31 -16.95 -1.56
CA LEU A 118 14.52 -16.53 -0.86
C LEU A 118 15.07 -15.17 -1.37
N GLY A 119 14.47 -14.59 -2.41
CA GLY A 119 14.94 -13.35 -3.02
C GLY A 119 16.29 -13.49 -3.75
N LEU A 120 16.57 -14.67 -4.29
CA LEU A 120 17.84 -15.02 -4.93
C LEU A 120 17.68 -15.11 -6.45
N ASN A 121 18.77 -14.91 -7.18
CA ASN A 121 18.74 -14.91 -8.65
C ASN A 121 19.51 -16.07 -9.27
N ASN A 122 20.49 -16.63 -8.53
CA ASN A 122 21.35 -17.65 -9.09
C ASN A 122 21.79 -18.70 -8.06
N ARG A 123 22.25 -19.84 -8.59
CA ARG A 123 22.69 -21.00 -7.79
C ARG A 123 23.84 -20.65 -6.85
N LYS A 124 24.79 -19.83 -7.30
CA LYS A 124 25.95 -19.45 -6.49
C LYS A 124 25.52 -18.60 -5.30
N GLU A 125 24.60 -17.67 -5.53
CA GLU A 125 23.98 -16.82 -4.50
C GLU A 125 23.27 -17.69 -3.47
N ALA A 126 22.47 -18.68 -3.88
CA ALA A 126 21.83 -19.62 -2.96
C ALA A 126 22.82 -20.38 -2.08
N ILE A 127 23.90 -20.90 -2.67
CA ILE A 127 24.96 -21.59 -1.92
C ILE A 127 25.66 -20.63 -0.96
N THR A 128 26.00 -19.42 -1.39
CA THR A 128 26.68 -18.42 -0.55
C THR A 128 25.79 -17.96 0.58
N GLN A 129 24.54 -17.60 0.33
CA GLN A 129 23.59 -17.15 1.35
C GLN A 129 23.34 -18.25 2.39
N TYR A 130 23.10 -19.49 1.94
CA TYR A 130 23.00 -20.63 2.84
C TYR A 130 24.25 -20.78 3.70
N LYS A 131 25.43 -20.79 3.07
CA LYS A 131 26.72 -20.87 3.78
C LYS A 131 26.88 -19.77 4.81
N THR A 132 26.60 -18.51 4.47
CA THR A 132 26.69 -17.38 5.39
C THR A 132 25.72 -17.50 6.56
N ARG A 133 24.50 -17.98 6.30
CA ARG A 133 23.43 -18.05 7.31
C ARG A 133 23.66 -19.15 8.36
N PHE A 134 24.19 -20.29 7.94
CA PHE A 134 24.37 -21.45 8.82
C PHE A 134 25.86 -21.75 9.15
N ALA A 135 26.83 -20.89 8.75
CA ALA A 135 28.28 -21.13 8.94
C ALA A 135 28.79 -21.09 10.37
N THR A 136 27.99 -20.58 11.29
CA THR A 136 28.27 -20.66 12.72
C THR A 136 27.89 -22.03 13.31
N VAL A 137 27.32 -22.91 12.48
CA VAL A 137 26.81 -24.23 12.84
C VAL A 137 27.62 -25.26 12.05
N ASP A 138 28.27 -26.19 12.74
CA ASP A 138 29.14 -27.20 12.16
C ASP A 138 28.41 -28.03 11.08
N TYR A 139 28.63 -27.68 9.82
CA TYR A 139 27.90 -28.19 8.65
C TYR A 139 28.07 -29.69 8.39
N ALA A 140 29.01 -30.34 9.06
CA ALA A 140 29.18 -31.78 8.95
C ALA A 140 28.09 -32.58 9.68
N ASN A 141 27.33 -31.96 10.59
CA ASN A 141 26.43 -32.71 11.50
C ASN A 141 25.01 -32.13 11.67
N ILE A 142 24.65 -31.04 10.98
CA ILE A 142 23.36 -30.38 11.22
C ILE A 142 22.70 -30.08 9.89
N HIS A 143 21.83 -30.99 9.46
CA HIS A 143 20.81 -30.72 8.45
C HIS A 143 19.60 -30.11 9.17
N PRO A 144 19.39 -28.78 9.13
CA PRO A 144 18.26 -28.15 9.82
C PRO A 144 16.88 -28.58 9.26
N PHE A 145 16.87 -29.43 8.24
CA PHE A 145 15.68 -29.92 7.54
C PHE A 145 15.60 -31.47 7.52
N SER A 146 16.39 -32.18 8.34
CA SER A 146 16.26 -33.64 8.45
C SER A 146 15.17 -34.03 9.44
N THR A 147 13.99 -34.36 8.92
CA THR A 147 12.96 -35.18 9.57
C THR A 147 12.46 -36.22 8.59
#